data_AF-A0A7V6CER0-F1
#
_entry.id   AF-A0A7V6CER0-F1
#
_cell.length_a   1.000
_cell.length_b   1.000
_cell.length_c   1.000
_cell.angle_alpha   90.00
_cell.angle_beta   90.00
_cell.angle_gamma   90.00
#
_symmetry.space_group_name_H-M   'P 1'
#
loop_
_entity.id
_entity.type
_entity.pdbx_description
1 polymer ?
#
loop_
_entity_poly.entity_id
_entity_poly.type
_entity_poly.pdbx_seq_one_letter_code
_entity_poly.pdbx_strand_id
1 'polypeptide(L)'
;MRKEPLKNFRRKRNKIRVILRVRRANCQGKEEEIINSIGNQKLKETVLFRWRVINFHEKYGTKLTMDTFKVSRATLYRWKKKWKESEKNLEALIPKFFFVERKKKWHPEIVNFILQYRKTHPHAGKEILKTLCDKFCKEKNLNPPSASTIGRIIKYLKERGQLEEEDTLKVSIF
;
A
#
# COMPACT_ATOMS: atom_id res chain seq x y z
N MET A 1 9.23 46.74 -59.82
CA MET A 1 9.22 46.68 -58.33
C MET A 1 10.30 45.70 -57.86
N ARG A 2 11.39 46.19 -57.26
CA ARG A 2 12.36 45.36 -56.53
C ARG A 2 11.98 45.38 -55.05
N LYS A 3 11.82 44.21 -54.42
CA LYS A 3 11.87 44.06 -52.96
C LYS A 3 12.82 42.91 -52.60
N GLU A 4 13.50 43.15 -51.50
CA GLU A 4 14.79 42.66 -51.00
C GLU A 4 14.89 41.17 -50.59
N PRO A 5 16.13 40.67 -50.38
CA PRO A 5 16.40 39.25 -50.13
C PRO A 5 16.08 38.81 -48.70
N LEU A 6 15.65 37.55 -48.57
CA LEU A 6 15.34 36.89 -47.31
C LEU A 6 16.58 36.84 -46.38
N LYS A 7 16.48 37.51 -45.23
CA LYS A 7 17.45 37.52 -44.13
C LYS A 7 17.71 36.10 -43.58
N ASN A 8 18.93 35.62 -43.83
CA ASN A 8 19.80 34.84 -42.94
C ASN A 8 19.17 34.10 -41.74
N PHE A 9 18.79 32.83 -41.95
CA PHE A 9 18.44 31.86 -40.89
C PHE A 9 19.64 31.01 -40.43
N ARG A 10 20.82 31.60 -40.25
CA ARG A 10 22.01 30.92 -39.69
C ARG A 10 22.29 31.43 -38.29
N ARG A 11 21.61 30.91 -37.25
CA ARG A 11 22.06 31.02 -35.81
C ARG A 11 21.22 30.25 -34.77
N LYS A 12 20.45 29.20 -35.12
CA LYS A 12 19.64 28.45 -34.11
C LYS A 12 20.15 27.06 -33.69
N ARG A 13 21.05 26.41 -34.43
CA ARG A 13 21.50 25.04 -34.07
C ARG A 13 22.39 24.99 -32.83
N ASN A 14 23.31 25.95 -32.65
CA ASN A 14 24.22 25.93 -31.50
C ASN A 14 23.52 26.26 -30.18
N LYS A 15 22.55 27.20 -30.18
CA LYS A 15 21.78 27.55 -28.99
C LYS A 15 20.88 26.39 -28.52
N ILE A 16 20.23 25.67 -29.45
CA ILE A 16 19.44 24.47 -29.12
C ILE A 16 20.33 23.35 -28.56
N ARG A 17 21.50 23.10 -29.18
CA ARG A 17 22.45 22.07 -28.72
C ARG A 17 23.00 22.39 -27.33
N VAL A 18 23.29 23.66 -27.03
CA VAL A 18 23.74 24.11 -25.70
C VAL A 18 22.61 24.03 -24.68
N ILE A 19 21.39 24.46 -25.00
CA ILE A 19 20.22 24.33 -24.09
C ILE A 19 19.91 22.87 -23.77
N LEU A 20 19.99 21.97 -24.77
CA LEU A 20 19.82 20.53 -24.55
C LEU A 20 20.97 19.91 -23.74
N ARG A 21 22.20 20.42 -23.87
CA ARG A 21 23.38 19.97 -23.08
C ARG A 21 23.30 20.45 -21.63
N VAL A 22 22.88 21.71 -21.41
CA VAL A 22 22.68 22.31 -20.08
C VAL A 22 21.47 21.68 -19.37
N ARG A 23 20.37 21.40 -20.07
CA ARG A 23 19.22 20.65 -19.50
C ARG A 23 19.58 19.21 -19.08
N ARG A 24 20.54 18.57 -19.76
CA ARG A 24 21.00 17.21 -19.42
C ARG A 24 21.86 17.16 -18.15
N ALA A 25 22.57 18.25 -17.82
CA ALA A 25 23.45 18.31 -16.65
C ALA A 25 22.69 18.60 -15.34
N ASN A 26 21.57 19.33 -15.39
CA ASN A 26 20.85 19.77 -14.18
C ASN A 26 19.79 18.78 -13.63
N CYS A 27 19.64 17.58 -14.20
CA CYS A 27 18.66 16.58 -13.73
C CYS A 27 19.25 15.50 -12.79
N GLN A 28 20.58 15.35 -12.73
CA GLN A 28 21.18 14.20 -12.03
C GLN A 28 21.22 14.35 -10.50
N GLY A 29 21.14 15.58 -9.95
CA GLY A 29 21.23 15.82 -8.49
C GLY A 29 19.89 15.75 -7.73
N LYS A 30 18.80 16.22 -8.32
CA LYS A 30 17.47 16.25 -7.66
C LYS A 30 16.89 14.86 -7.41
N GLU A 31 17.26 13.91 -8.27
CA GLU A 31 16.78 12.53 -8.22
C GLU A 31 17.35 11.78 -7.01
N GLU A 32 18.63 12.00 -6.70
CA GLU A 32 19.34 11.38 -5.58
C GLU A 32 18.89 11.94 -4.23
N GLU A 33 18.58 13.23 -4.15
CA GLU A 33 18.01 13.87 -2.94
C GLU A 33 16.64 13.29 -2.56
N ILE A 34 15.74 13.13 -3.54
CA ILE A 34 14.41 12.53 -3.32
C ILE A 34 14.55 11.08 -2.85
N ILE A 35 15.47 10.32 -3.44
CA ILE A 35 15.77 8.94 -3.07
C ILE A 35 16.32 8.84 -1.63
N ASN A 36 17.11 9.81 -1.18
CA ASN A 36 17.65 9.86 0.17
C ASN A 36 16.64 10.32 1.22
N SER A 37 15.59 11.06 0.82
CA SER A 37 14.47 11.46 1.68
C SER A 37 13.54 10.28 2.06
N ILE A 38 13.55 9.18 1.29
CA ILE A 38 12.73 8.00 1.58
C ILE A 38 13.34 7.22 2.78
N GLY A 39 12.71 7.34 3.95
CA GLY A 39 13.17 6.66 5.18
C GLY A 39 13.07 5.13 5.17
N ASN A 40 12.34 4.52 4.23
CA ASN A 40 12.21 3.06 4.12
C ASN A 40 13.15 2.50 3.04
N GLN A 41 14.14 1.72 3.46
CA GLN A 41 15.16 1.12 2.60
C GLN A 41 14.59 0.24 1.47
N LYS A 42 13.58 -0.58 1.76
CA LYS A 42 12.94 -1.47 0.76
C LYS A 42 12.19 -0.68 -0.31
N LEU A 43 11.54 0.42 0.08
CA LEU A 43 10.89 1.33 -0.86
C LEU A 43 11.93 2.02 -1.76
N LYS A 44 13.04 2.47 -1.16
CA LYS A 44 14.16 3.10 -1.87
C LYS A 44 14.70 2.20 -2.98
N GLU A 45 15.03 0.95 -2.65
CA GLU A 45 15.51 -0.05 -3.60
C GLU A 45 14.50 -0.32 -4.72
N THR A 46 13.21 -0.38 -4.39
CA THR A 46 12.15 -0.63 -5.36
C THR A 46 12.01 0.54 -6.36
N VAL A 47 12.08 1.78 -5.87
CA VAL A 47 12.01 2.98 -6.72
C VAL A 47 13.23 3.06 -7.63
N LEU A 48 14.43 2.85 -7.09
CA LEU A 48 15.68 2.79 -7.84
C LEU A 48 15.64 1.74 -8.95
N PHE A 49 15.14 0.55 -8.64
CA PHE A 49 14.97 -0.52 -9.61
C PHE A 49 14.04 -0.10 -10.76
N ARG A 50 12.86 0.45 -10.44
CA ARG A 50 11.88 0.90 -11.45
C ARG A 50 12.44 2.00 -12.34
N TRP A 51 13.17 2.96 -11.76
CA TRP A 51 13.82 4.03 -12.50
C TRP A 51 14.91 3.50 -13.43
N ARG A 52 15.77 2.59 -12.95
CA ARG A 52 16.80 1.93 -13.77
C ARG A 52 16.20 1.20 -14.97
N VAL A 53 15.09 0.48 -14.75
CA VAL A 53 14.35 -0.24 -15.82
C VAL A 53 13.82 0.73 -16.88
N ILE A 54 13.26 1.87 -16.48
CA ILE A 54 12.75 2.89 -17.42
C ILE A 54 13.90 3.50 -18.23
N ASN A 55 15.01 3.88 -17.58
CA ASN A 55 16.16 4.45 -18.28
C ASN A 55 16.80 3.47 -19.25
N PHE A 56 16.90 2.20 -18.86
CA PHE A 56 17.39 1.14 -19.75
C PHE A 56 16.47 0.95 -20.95
N HIS A 57 15.15 1.01 -20.74
CA HIS A 57 14.17 0.95 -21.83
C HIS A 57 14.33 2.10 -22.83
N GLU A 58 14.57 3.32 -22.35
CA GLU A 58 14.76 4.47 -23.24
C GLU A 58 16.04 4.36 -24.09
N LYS A 59 17.06 3.65 -23.59
CA LYS A 59 18.34 3.47 -24.29
C LYS A 59 18.35 2.27 -25.24
N TYR A 60 17.76 1.14 -24.84
CA TYR A 60 17.93 -0.14 -25.55
C TYR A 60 16.63 -0.78 -26.06
N GLY A 61 15.47 -0.22 -25.70
CA GLY A 61 14.17 -0.70 -26.18
C GLY A 61 13.61 -1.91 -25.42
N THR A 62 12.41 -2.35 -25.81
CA THR A 62 11.55 -3.22 -25.00
C THR A 62 12.09 -4.65 -24.84
N LYS A 63 12.54 -5.27 -25.94
CA LYS A 63 12.94 -6.69 -25.95
C LYS A 63 14.13 -6.96 -25.03
N LEU A 64 15.17 -6.14 -25.12
CA LEU A 64 16.34 -6.25 -24.26
C LEU A 64 16.01 -5.96 -22.78
N THR A 65 15.15 -4.96 -22.52
CA THR A 65 14.72 -4.64 -21.15
C THR A 65 14.02 -5.83 -20.49
N MET A 66 13.12 -6.50 -21.23
CA MET A 66 12.41 -7.68 -20.72
C MET A 66 13.36 -8.83 -20.40
N ASP A 67 14.36 -9.05 -21.26
CA ASP A 67 15.34 -10.12 -21.09
C ASP A 67 16.28 -9.86 -19.90
N THR A 68 16.81 -8.65 -19.78
CA THR A 68 17.75 -8.27 -18.71
C THR A 68 17.08 -8.20 -17.33
N PHE A 69 15.91 -7.57 -17.23
CA PHE A 69 15.25 -7.30 -15.94
C PHE A 69 14.14 -8.29 -15.60
N LYS A 70 13.80 -9.20 -16.52
CA LYS A 70 12.70 -10.18 -16.35
C LYS A 70 11.36 -9.54 -15.96
N VAL A 71 11.12 -8.32 -16.43
CA VAL A 71 9.87 -7.57 -16.19
C VAL A 71 8.95 -7.72 -17.40
N SER A 72 7.66 -7.96 -17.15
CA SER A 72 6.68 -8.04 -18.24
C SER A 72 6.51 -6.70 -18.95
N ARG A 73 6.27 -6.74 -20.27
CA ARG A 73 6.01 -5.55 -21.10
C ARG A 73 4.93 -4.66 -20.46
N ALA A 74 3.83 -5.23 -20.01
CA ALA A 74 2.73 -4.48 -19.40
C ALA A 74 3.18 -3.70 -18.15
N THR A 75 4.02 -4.30 -17.30
CA THR A 75 4.54 -3.65 -16.10
C THR A 75 5.47 -2.50 -16.43
N LEU A 76 6.39 -2.69 -17.38
CA LEU A 76 7.29 -1.66 -17.88
C LEU A 76 6.51 -0.44 -18.40
N TYR A 77 5.53 -0.67 -19.28
CA TYR A 77 4.74 0.43 -19.86
C TYR A 77 3.86 1.11 -18.80
N ARG A 78 3.35 0.38 -17.80
CA ARG A 78 2.62 0.97 -16.67
C ARG A 78 3.51 1.92 -15.85
N TRP A 79 4.75 1.52 -15.54
CA TRP A 79 5.70 2.40 -14.84
C TRP A 79 6.10 3.60 -15.69
N LYS A 80 6.37 3.40 -16.98
CA LYS A 80 6.70 4.47 -17.92
C LYS A 80 5.56 5.49 -18.07
N LYS A 81 4.32 5.02 -18.14
CA LYS A 81 3.13 5.88 -18.18
C LYS A 81 3.05 6.76 -16.91
N LYS A 82 3.15 6.16 -15.73
CA LYS A 82 3.15 6.89 -14.45
C LYS A 82 4.28 7.93 -14.36
N TRP A 83 5.49 7.55 -14.77
CA TRP A 83 6.64 8.46 -14.74
C TRP A 83 6.45 9.67 -15.67
N LYS A 84 5.84 9.47 -16.85
CA LYS A 84 5.50 10.56 -17.78
C LYS A 84 4.38 11.46 -17.25
N GLU A 85 3.33 10.87 -16.68
CA GLU A 85 2.18 11.60 -16.11
C GLU A 85 2.58 12.47 -14.92
N SER A 86 3.61 12.07 -14.17
CA SER A 86 4.11 12.80 -13.01
C SER A 86 5.30 13.71 -13.33
N GLU A 87 5.42 14.18 -14.57
CA GLU A 87 6.50 15.12 -14.99
C GLU A 87 7.93 14.65 -14.65
N LYS A 88 8.15 13.32 -14.67
CA LYS A 88 9.41 12.65 -14.30
C LYS A 88 9.77 12.64 -12.82
N ASN A 89 8.80 12.87 -11.93
CA ASN A 89 9.00 12.74 -10.49
C ASN A 89 9.18 11.27 -10.07
N LEU A 90 10.22 11.00 -9.26
CA LEU A 90 10.54 9.66 -8.75
C LEU A 90 9.50 9.13 -7.75
N GLU A 91 8.83 10.03 -7.02
CA GLU A 91 7.77 9.67 -6.08
C GLU A 91 6.63 8.90 -6.75
N ALA A 92 6.38 9.15 -8.04
CA ALA A 92 5.37 8.45 -8.82
C ALA A 92 5.65 6.95 -9.00
N LEU A 93 6.92 6.56 -8.87
CA LEU A 93 7.37 5.17 -8.95
C LEU A 93 7.26 4.44 -7.61
N ILE A 94 6.89 5.12 -6.51
CA ILE A 94 6.65 4.47 -5.22
C ILE A 94 5.48 3.47 -5.37
N PRO A 95 5.65 2.20 -4.95
CA PRO A 95 4.53 1.26 -4.86
C PRO A 95 3.43 1.81 -3.95
N LYS A 96 2.24 2.03 -4.50
CA LYS A 96 1.05 2.28 -3.68
C LYS A 96 0.57 0.95 -3.11
N PHE A 97 0.60 0.80 -1.80
CA PHE A 97 -0.04 -0.32 -1.12
C PHE A 97 -1.46 0.08 -0.73
N PHE A 98 -2.44 -0.72 -1.13
CA PHE A 98 -3.81 -0.59 -0.65
C PHE A 98 -3.99 -1.56 0.52
N PHE A 99 -3.53 -1.17 1.71
CA PHE A 99 -3.88 -1.89 2.93
C PHE A 99 -5.28 -1.44 3.34
N VAL A 100 -6.31 -2.15 2.88
CA VAL A 100 -7.66 -1.96 3.39
C VAL A 100 -7.80 -2.77 4.66
N GLU A 101 -7.52 -2.14 5.80
CA GLU A 101 -7.88 -2.72 7.08
C GLU A 101 -9.41 -2.74 7.19
N ARG A 102 -10.00 -3.95 7.15
CA ARG A 102 -11.43 -4.11 7.36
C ARG A 102 -11.75 -3.81 8.82
N LYS A 103 -12.37 -2.66 9.07
CA LYS A 103 -12.92 -2.33 10.39
C LYS A 103 -13.97 -3.36 10.78
N LYS A 104 -13.84 -3.92 11.98
CA LYS A 104 -14.84 -4.83 12.58
C LYS A 104 -16.11 -4.02 12.87
N LYS A 105 -17.24 -4.38 12.25
CA LYS A 105 -18.55 -3.75 12.46
C LYS A 105 -19.32 -4.51 13.54
N TRP A 106 -18.89 -4.41 14.79
CA TRP A 106 -19.60 -5.01 15.93
C TRP A 106 -20.28 -3.92 16.74
N HIS A 107 -21.50 -4.17 17.21
CA HIS A 107 -22.19 -3.23 18.07
C HIS A 107 -21.49 -3.18 19.45
N PRO A 108 -21.18 -1.99 19.98
CA PRO A 108 -20.41 -1.87 21.23
C PRO A 108 -21.11 -2.54 22.42
N GLU A 109 -22.45 -2.48 22.50
CA GLU A 109 -23.22 -3.13 23.57
C GLU A 109 -23.05 -4.65 23.56
N ILE A 110 -23.01 -5.27 22.38
CA ILE A 110 -22.84 -6.72 22.25
C ILE A 110 -21.43 -7.11 22.71
N VAL A 111 -20.42 -6.32 22.35
CA VAL A 111 -19.04 -6.56 22.79
C VAL A 111 -18.92 -6.43 24.31
N ASN A 112 -19.53 -5.41 24.90
CA ASN A 112 -19.54 -5.19 26.35
C ASN A 112 -20.28 -6.30 27.10
N PHE A 113 -21.42 -6.75 26.59
CA PHE A 113 -22.16 -7.87 27.15
C PHE A 113 -21.31 -9.15 27.17
N ILE A 114 -20.66 -9.48 26.05
CA ILE A 114 -19.78 -10.65 25.95
C ILE A 114 -18.59 -10.52 26.91
N LEU A 115 -17.99 -9.33 27.01
CA LEU A 115 -16.87 -9.05 27.91
C LEU A 115 -17.28 -9.26 29.37
N GLN A 116 -18.38 -8.65 29.82
CA GLN A 116 -18.88 -8.78 31.18
C GLN A 116 -19.20 -10.24 31.51
N TYR A 117 -19.91 -10.92 30.61
CA TYR A 117 -20.29 -12.32 30.84
C TYR A 117 -19.06 -13.24 30.95
N ARG A 118 -18.03 -13.04 30.12
CA ARG A 118 -16.79 -13.82 30.20
C ARG A 118 -15.93 -13.51 31.42
N LYS A 119 -16.00 -12.29 31.96
CA LYS A 119 -15.36 -11.96 33.24
C LYS A 119 -16.01 -12.69 34.41
N THR A 120 -17.34 -12.83 34.40
CA THR A 120 -18.06 -13.57 35.45
C THR A 120 -17.98 -15.09 35.25
N HIS A 121 -17.95 -15.57 34.01
CA HIS A 121 -17.91 -17.00 33.66
C HIS A 121 -16.81 -17.29 32.62
N PRO A 122 -15.56 -17.51 33.06
CA PRO A 122 -14.40 -17.69 32.18
C PRO A 122 -14.56 -18.84 31.18
N HIS A 123 -15.20 -19.94 31.56
CA HIS A 123 -15.33 -21.15 30.74
C HIS A 123 -16.59 -21.21 29.86
N ALA A 124 -17.38 -20.14 29.80
CA ALA A 124 -18.62 -20.13 29.02
C ALA A 124 -18.38 -20.37 27.52
N GLY A 125 -18.89 -21.49 27.01
CA GLY A 125 -18.80 -21.83 25.59
C GLY A 125 -19.48 -20.80 24.68
N LYS A 126 -19.04 -20.75 23.41
CA LYS A 126 -19.61 -19.85 22.40
C LYS A 126 -21.12 -20.06 22.16
N GLU A 127 -21.61 -21.29 22.33
CA GLU A 127 -23.02 -21.63 22.15
C GLU A 127 -23.88 -21.07 23.28
N ILE A 128 -23.41 -21.15 24.53
CA ILE A 128 -24.08 -20.58 25.70
C ILE A 128 -24.18 -19.06 25.55
N LEU A 129 -23.07 -18.42 25.18
CA LEU A 129 -23.01 -16.99 24.92
C LEU A 129 -23.97 -16.58 23.80
N LYS A 130 -24.14 -17.41 22.77
CA LYS A 130 -25.09 -17.12 21.68
C LYS A 130 -26.53 -17.06 22.20
N THR A 131 -26.98 -18.08 22.94
CA THR A 131 -28.35 -18.10 23.48
C THR A 131 -28.64 -16.89 24.36
N LEU A 132 -27.65 -16.44 25.15
CA LEU A 132 -27.77 -15.28 26.01
C LEU A 132 -27.72 -13.96 25.24
N CYS A 133 -26.80 -13.83 24.28
CA CYS A 133 -26.73 -12.69 23.37
C CYS A 133 -28.02 -12.56 22.57
N ASP A 134 -28.62 -13.65 22.12
CA ASP A 134 -29.88 -13.63 21.35
C ASP A 134 -31.03 -13.06 22.19
N LYS A 135 -31.11 -13.40 23.49
CA LYS A 135 -32.09 -12.81 24.41
C LYS A 135 -31.85 -11.32 24.61
N PHE A 136 -30.61 -10.93 24.91
CA PHE A 136 -30.22 -9.52 25.08
C PHE A 136 -30.48 -8.68 23.82
N CYS A 137 -30.18 -9.23 22.63
CA CYS A 137 -30.38 -8.55 21.37
C CYS A 137 -31.87 -8.36 21.05
N LYS A 138 -32.74 -9.32 21.43
CA LYS A 138 -34.19 -9.18 21.28
C LYS A 138 -34.75 -8.04 22.15
N GLU A 139 -34.30 -7.92 23.39
CA GLU A 139 -34.73 -6.85 24.29
C GLU A 139 -34.28 -5.46 23.81
N LYS A 140 -33.11 -5.39 23.17
CA LYS A 140 -32.50 -4.14 22.67
C LYS A 140 -32.80 -3.83 21.20
N ASN A 141 -33.59 -4.66 20.51
CA ASN A 141 -33.84 -4.56 19.07
C ASN A 141 -32.54 -4.51 18.22
N LEU A 142 -31.53 -5.30 18.60
CA LEU A 142 -30.26 -5.43 17.90
C LEU A 142 -30.19 -6.70 17.06
N ASN A 143 -29.36 -6.69 16.01
CA ASN A 143 -29.11 -7.88 15.20
C ASN A 143 -28.21 -8.87 15.97
N PRO A 144 -28.68 -10.10 16.27
CA PRO A 144 -27.91 -11.06 17.02
C PRO A 144 -26.69 -11.55 16.25
N PRO A 145 -25.51 -11.65 16.89
CA PRO A 145 -24.30 -12.18 16.27
C PRO A 145 -24.36 -13.70 16.16
N SER A 146 -23.80 -14.26 15.09
CA SER A 146 -23.62 -15.72 14.98
C SER A 146 -22.58 -16.25 15.99
N ALA A 147 -22.63 -17.56 16.31
CA ALA A 147 -21.64 -18.22 17.18
C ALA A 147 -20.19 -17.96 16.73
N SER A 148 -19.96 -17.97 15.41
CA SER A 148 -18.65 -17.67 14.82
C SER A 148 -18.22 -16.21 15.04
N THR A 149 -19.16 -15.26 14.99
CA THR A 149 -18.89 -13.84 15.29
C THR A 149 -18.57 -13.64 16.77
N ILE A 150 -19.30 -14.31 17.66
CA ILE A 150 -19.01 -14.30 19.11
C ILE A 150 -17.60 -14.84 19.38
N GLY A 151 -17.22 -15.96 18.76
CA GLY A 151 -15.85 -16.49 18.87
C GLY A 151 -14.77 -15.50 18.40
N ARG A 152 -15.02 -14.77 17.31
CA ARG A 152 -14.11 -13.70 16.83
C ARG A 152 -14.04 -12.51 17.79
N ILE A 153 -15.16 -12.16 18.44
CA ILE A 153 -15.20 -11.11 19.46
C ILE A 153 -14.35 -11.52 20.66
N ILE A 154 -14.51 -12.75 21.16
CA ILE A 154 -13.70 -13.28 22.27
C ILE A 154 -12.22 -13.25 21.92
N LYS A 155 -11.83 -13.74 20.74
CA LYS A 155 -10.44 -13.70 20.28
C LYS A 155 -9.89 -12.27 20.26
N TYR A 156 -10.69 -11.32 19.77
CA TYR A 156 -10.29 -9.92 19.73
C TYR A 156 -10.14 -9.28 21.12
N LEU A 157 -11.00 -9.63 22.08
CA LEU A 157 -10.90 -9.15 23.46
C LEU A 157 -9.63 -9.69 24.14
N LYS A 158 -9.26 -10.94 23.86
CA LYS A 158 -7.99 -11.55 24.29
C LYS A 158 -6.77 -10.87 23.67
N GLU A 159 -6.77 -10.63 22.36
CA GLU A 159 -5.70 -9.90 21.65
C GLU A 159 -5.45 -8.49 22.24
N ARG A 160 -6.46 -7.91 22.90
CA ARG A 160 -6.39 -6.60 23.57
C ARG A 160 -6.05 -6.67 25.06
N GLY A 161 -5.86 -7.86 25.62
CA GLY A 161 -5.60 -8.05 27.06
C GLY A 161 -6.80 -7.69 27.95
N GLN A 162 -8.03 -7.73 27.43
CA GLN A 162 -9.25 -7.40 28.20
C GLN A 162 -9.86 -8.60 28.91
N LEU A 163 -9.37 -9.80 28.59
CA LEU A 163 -9.72 -11.08 29.19
C LEU A 163 -8.41 -11.80 29.51
N GLU A 164 -8.25 -12.20 30.77
CA GLU A 164 -7.14 -13.06 31.18
C GLU A 164 -7.28 -14.44 30.52
N GLU A 165 -6.18 -14.97 30.01
CA GLU A 165 -6.12 -16.37 29.62
C GLU A 165 -5.95 -17.18 30.89
N GLU A 166 -7.03 -17.76 31.40
CA GLU A 166 -6.86 -18.88 32.30
C GLU A 166 -6.26 -20.01 31.49
N ASP A 167 -4.95 -20.21 31.70
CA ASP A 167 -4.20 -21.34 31.22
C ASP A 167 -5.05 -22.58 31.48
N THR A 168 -5.39 -23.29 30.41
CA THR A 168 -5.86 -24.65 30.55
C THR A 168 -4.85 -25.36 31.43
N LEU A 169 -5.21 -25.69 32.67
CA LEU A 169 -4.70 -26.89 33.30
C LEU A 169 -4.95 -27.96 32.25
N LYS A 170 -3.91 -28.28 31.47
CA LYS A 170 -3.87 -29.46 30.64
C LYS A 170 -4.01 -30.58 31.66
N VAL A 171 -5.25 -30.99 31.92
CA VAL A 171 -5.50 -32.24 32.61
C VAL A 171 -5.03 -33.27 31.61
N SER A 172 -3.73 -33.58 31.68
CA SER A 172 -3.17 -34.80 31.15
C SER A 172 -3.87 -35.90 31.92
N ILE A 173 -5.00 -36.36 31.39
CA ILE A 173 -5.57 -37.63 31.77
C ILE A 173 -4.52 -38.65 31.32
N PHE A 174 -3.77 -39.14 32.30
CA PHE A 174 -2.87 -40.28 32.17
C PHE A 174 -3.66 -41.53 31.77
#